data_AF-A0A5Q4ZDA5-F1
#
_entry.id   AF-A0A5Q4ZDA5-F1
#
_cell.length_a   1.000
_cell.length_b   1.000
_cell.length_c   1.000
_cell.angle_alpha   90.00
_cell.angle_beta   90.00
_cell.angle_gamma   90.00
#
_symmetry.space_group_name_H-M   'P 1'
#
loop_
_entity.id
_entity.type
_entity.pdbx_description
1 polymer ?
#
loop_
_entity_poly.entity_id
_entity_poly.type
_entity_poly.pdbx_seq_one_letter_code
_entity_poly.pdbx_strand_id
1 'polypeptide(L)' 'MKQISTTHRSRGWTTEDEIAFIEGLARGAANADMLRGYLRSLRNRANFGTINAETVIQHAQKLLRDAERAAA' A
#
# COMPACT_ATOMS: atom_id res chain seq x y z
N MET A 1 -18.14 -20.29 32.94
CA MET A 1 -17.81 -21.11 31.74
C MET A 1 -17.78 -20.19 30.52
N LYS A 2 -16.86 -20.47 29.61
CA LYS A 2 -16.31 -19.59 28.56
C LYS A 2 -17.34 -19.26 27.45
N GLN A 3 -17.33 -18.02 26.97
CA GLN A 3 -17.80 -17.69 25.63
C GLN A 3 -16.73 -16.84 24.94
N ILE A 4 -15.79 -17.52 24.30
CA ILE A 4 -14.76 -16.91 23.46
C ILE A 4 -15.38 -16.82 22.07
N SER A 5 -15.94 -15.67 21.74
CA SER A 5 -16.46 -15.39 20.40
C SER A 5 -15.29 -15.18 19.45
N THR A 6 -14.71 -16.26 18.96
CA THR A 6 -13.72 -16.27 17.87
C THR A 6 -14.44 -15.96 16.56
N THR A 7 -14.75 -14.68 16.35
CA THR A 7 -15.30 -14.18 15.08
C THR A 7 -14.39 -13.11 14.47
N HIS A 8 -13.07 -13.28 14.56
CA HIS A 8 -12.17 -12.53 13.72
C HIS A 8 -11.98 -13.33 12.42
N ARG A 9 -12.88 -13.15 11.45
CA ARG A 9 -12.57 -13.56 10.07
C ARG A 9 -11.24 -12.89 9.72
N SER A 10 -10.23 -13.68 9.40
CA SER A 10 -8.99 -13.19 8.80
C SER A 10 -9.35 -12.54 7.46
N ARG A 11 -9.75 -11.27 7.47
CA ARG A 11 -9.84 -10.47 6.24
C ARG A 11 -8.41 -10.39 5.73
N GLY A 12 -8.12 -11.17 4.68
CA GLY A 12 -6.83 -11.12 4.00
C GLY A 12 -6.58 -9.69 3.52
N TRP A 13 -5.30 -9.32 3.43
CA TRP A 13 -4.88 -7.99 2.99
C TRP A 13 -5.44 -7.69 1.59
N THR A 14 -6.28 -6.66 1.51
CA THR A 14 -7.01 -6.29 0.28
C THR A 14 -6.32 -5.16 -0.49
N THR A 15 -6.81 -4.89 -1.70
CA THR A 15 -6.39 -3.71 -2.48
C THR A 15 -6.62 -2.41 -1.72
N GLU A 16 -7.72 -2.29 -0.97
CA GLU A 16 -8.04 -1.09 -0.19
C GLU A 16 -7.06 -0.89 0.97
N ASP A 17 -6.69 -1.98 1.66
CA ASP A 17 -5.69 -1.95 2.73
C ASP A 17 -4.32 -1.50 2.18
N GLU A 18 -3.93 -2.01 1.02
CA GLU A 18 -2.69 -1.63 0.34
C GLU A 18 -2.70 -0.16 -0.09
N ILE A 19 -3.82 0.35 -0.63
CA ILE A 19 -3.96 1.76 -0.97
C ILE A 19 -3.82 2.64 0.28
N ALA A 20 -4.54 2.31 1.36
CA ALA A 20 -4.48 3.07 2.62
C ALA A 20 -3.05 3.08 3.20
N PHE A 21 -2.33 1.97 3.09
CA PHE A 21 -0.92 1.87 3.46
C PHE A 21 -0.04 2.84 2.64
N ILE A 22 -0.17 2.84 1.31
CA ILE A 22 0.62 3.73 0.44
C ILE A 22 0.28 5.21 0.68
N GLU A 23 -1.00 5.53 0.91
CA GLU A 23 -1.40 6.89 1.28
C GLU A 23 -0.75 7.33 2.60
N GLY A 24 -0.60 6.40 3.56
CA GLY A 24 0.16 6.64 4.80
C GLY A 24 1.63 6.97 4.52
N LEU A 25 2.29 6.24 3.61
CA LEU A 25 3.66 6.51 3.19
C LEU A 25 3.81 7.90 2.55
N ALA A 26 2.81 8.32 1.77
CA ALA A 26 2.83 9.59 1.04
C ALA A 26 2.73 10.83 1.95
N ARG A 27 2.28 10.70 3.20
CA ARG A 27 2.12 11.80 4.16
C ARG A 27 3.41 12.18 4.90
N GLY A 28 4.47 11.37 4.81
CA GLY A 28 5.73 11.61 5.53
C GLY A 28 6.67 12.60 4.82
N ALA A 29 7.62 13.17 5.57
CA ALA A 29 8.63 14.09 5.03
C ALA A 29 9.60 13.44 4.01
N ALA A 30 9.70 12.10 4.00
CA ALA A 30 10.48 11.30 3.04
C ALA A 30 9.57 10.51 2.08
N ASN A 31 8.40 11.06 1.74
CA ASN A 31 7.36 10.40 0.94
C ASN A 31 7.83 9.92 -0.44
N ALA A 32 8.59 10.73 -1.19
CA ALA A 32 9.04 10.35 -2.53
C ALA A 32 9.96 9.12 -2.51
N ASP A 33 10.94 9.07 -1.60
CA ASP A 33 11.87 7.93 -1.51
C ASP A 33 11.19 6.66 -0.99
N MET A 34 10.26 6.79 -0.04
CA MET A 34 9.43 5.67 0.43
C MET A 34 8.58 5.08 -0.70
N LEU A 35 7.94 5.94 -1.51
CA LEU A 35 7.12 5.51 -2.65
C LEU A 35 7.96 4.86 -3.75
N ARG A 36 9.19 5.35 -4.00
CA ARG A 36 10.15 4.71 -4.92
C ARG A 36 10.58 3.32 -4.41
N GLY A 37 10.90 3.21 -3.13
CA GLY A 37 11.26 1.94 -2.48
C GLY A 37 10.11 0.93 -2.51
N TYR A 38 8.89 1.41 -2.30
CA TYR A 38 7.67 0.63 -2.40
C TYR A 38 7.46 0.07 -3.82
N LEU A 39 7.48 0.93 -4.85
CA LEU A 39 7.35 0.51 -6.26
C LEU A 39 8.45 -0.48 -6.68
N ARG A 40 9.68 -0.28 -6.20
CA ARG A 40 10.79 -1.23 -6.44
C ARG A 40 10.50 -2.59 -5.81
N SER A 41 9.98 -2.61 -4.58
CA SER A 41 9.60 -3.84 -3.89
C SER A 41 8.47 -4.57 -4.61
N LEU A 42 7.46 -3.85 -5.11
CA LEU A 42 6.37 -4.45 -5.89
C LEU A 42 6.86 -5.16 -7.16
N ARG A 43 7.89 -4.62 -7.83
CA ARG A 43 8.46 -5.25 -9.02
C ARG A 43 9.03 -6.64 -8.76
N ASN A 44 9.43 -6.91 -7.52
CA ASN A 44 9.98 -8.19 -7.10
C ASN A 44 8.92 -9.11 -6.45
N ARG A 45 7.69 -8.63 -6.29
CA ARG A 45 6.62 -9.40 -5.65
C ARG A 45 6.07 -10.43 -6.63
N ALA A 46 6.29 -11.71 -6.34
CA ALA A 46 5.84 -12.81 -7.19
C ALA A 46 4.33 -13.08 -7.10
N ASN A 47 3.68 -12.70 -5.99
CA ASN A 47 2.26 -12.93 -5.78
C ASN A 47 1.61 -11.79 -4.99
N PHE A 48 0.48 -11.30 -5.51
CA PHE A 48 -0.33 -10.24 -4.93
C PHE A 48 -1.59 -10.76 -4.23
N GLY A 49 -1.87 -12.07 -4.30
CA GLY A 49 -3.06 -12.68 -3.71
C GLY A 49 -4.32 -12.08 -4.33
N THR A 50 -5.16 -11.47 -3.48
CA THR A 50 -6.40 -10.79 -3.87
C THR A 50 -6.20 -9.31 -4.22
N ILE A 51 -4.97 -8.79 -4.13
CA ILE A 51 -4.66 -7.39 -4.39
C ILE A 51 -4.62 -7.16 -5.91
N ASN A 52 -5.29 -6.10 -6.37
CA ASN A 52 -5.13 -5.62 -7.74
C ASN A 52 -3.82 -4.83 -7.86
N ALA A 53 -2.77 -5.51 -8.31
CA ALA A 53 -1.44 -4.93 -8.46
C ALA A 53 -1.42 -3.71 -9.38
N GLU A 54 -2.18 -3.71 -10.47
CA GLU A 54 -2.22 -2.61 -11.42
C GLU A 54 -2.78 -1.34 -10.78
N THR A 55 -3.92 -1.46 -10.07
CA THR A 55 -4.53 -0.34 -9.34
C THR A 55 -3.57 0.25 -8.31
N VAL A 56 -2.91 -0.62 -7.55
CA VAL A 56 -1.94 -0.23 -6.52
C VAL A 56 -0.73 0.49 -7.13
N ILE A 57 -0.16 -0.04 -8.22
CA ILE A 57 0.99 0.57 -8.91
C ILE A 57 0.61 1.93 -9.48
N GLN A 58 -0.52 2.03 -10.17
CA GLN A 58 -1.00 3.29 -10.74
C GLN A 58 -1.21 4.35 -9.65
N HIS A 59 -1.80 3.95 -8.51
CA HIS A 59 -2.02 4.83 -7.38
C HIS A 59 -0.69 5.29 -6.75
N ALA A 60 0.24 4.37 -6.48
CA ALA A 60 1.56 4.70 -5.94
C ALA A 60 2.38 5.61 -6.87
N GLN A 61 2.31 5.38 -8.19
CA GLN A 61 2.96 6.25 -9.17
C GLN A 61 2.35 7.66 -9.21
N LYS A 62 1.04 7.78 -9.03
CA LYS A 62 0.37 9.08 -8.93
C LYS A 62 0.89 9.84 -7.71
N LEU A 63 0.87 9.21 -6.54
CA LEU A 63 1.37 9.81 -5.29
C LEU A 63 2.84 10.19 -5.38
N LEU A 64 3.67 9.37 -6.05
CA LEU A 64 5.09 9.69 -6.25
C LEU A 64 5.27 10.96 -7.06
N ARG A 65 4.54 11.12 -8.19
CA ARG A 65 4.61 12.33 -9.00
C ARG A 65 4.14 13.57 -8.22
N ASP A 66 3.12 13.43 -7.40
CA ASP A 66 2.61 14.52 -6.57
C ASP A 66 3.64 14.91 -5.49
N ALA A 67 4.29 13.94 -4.86
CA ALA A 67 5.36 14.17 -3.89
C ALA A 67 6.61 14.81 -4.53
N GLU A 68 7.02 14.34 -5.71
CA GLU A 68 8.15 14.91 -6.47
C GLU A 68 7.88 16.35 -6.89
N ARG A 69 6.63 16.69 -7.26
CA ARG A 69 6.23 18.06 -7.57
C ARG A 69 6.21 18.98 -6.36
N ALA A 70 5.83 18.48 -5.19
CA ALA A 70 5.83 19.26 -3.96
C ALA A 70 7.24 19.52 -3.42
N ALA A 71 8.22 18.71 -3.82
CA ALA A 71 9.63 18.83 -3.43
C ALA A 71 10.50 19.64 -4.42
N ALA A 72 9.97 19.97 -5.61
CA ALA A 72 10.61 20.77 -6.65
C ALA A 72 10.34 22.27 -6.45
#